data_AF-A0A3A4Z875-F1
#
_entry.id   AF-A0A3A4Z875-F1
#
_cell.length_a   1.000
_cell.length_b   1.000
_cell.length_c   1.000
_cell.angle_alpha   90.00
_cell.angle_beta   90.00
_cell.angle_gamma   90.00
#
_symmetry.space_group_name_H-M   'P 1'
#
loop_
_entity.id
_entity.type
_entity.pdbx_description
1 polymer ?
#
loop_
_entity_poly.entity_id
_entity_poly.type
_entity_poly.pdbx_seq_one_letter_code
_entity_poly.pdbx_strand_id
1 'polypeptide(L)'
;MHEVVKAAYAMEEGLRHFYHAVSLDRKGEPAQLLRKLAAIEEGHKRRLTEIYMRLTDSTDISDLITGTSEKKILEGGFTMEEFLRKSAGSIETEEQVLTLAMMLEAQALDLYLRYSRKTDDQKAREILHKLGDEEKAHLSLLGNMMEKTA
;
A
#
# COMPACT_ATOMS: atom_id res chain seq x y z
N MET A 1 -6.04 17.15 6.12
CA MET A 1 -5.36 16.92 4.83
C MET A 1 -4.12 16.06 5.06
N HIS A 2 -3.11 16.51 5.83
CA HIS A 2 -1.92 15.70 6.15
C HIS A 2 -2.21 14.36 6.85
N GLU A 3 -3.27 14.25 7.66
CA GLU A 3 -3.66 12.98 8.30
C GLU A 3 -4.00 11.84 7.32
N VAL A 4 -4.54 12.20 6.14
CA VAL A 4 -4.82 11.24 5.07
C VAL A 4 -3.53 10.78 4.41
N VAL A 5 -2.55 11.67 4.26
CA VAL A 5 -1.21 11.32 3.74
C VAL A 5 -0.48 10.40 4.72
N LYS A 6 -0.61 10.62 6.03
CA LYS A 6 -0.09 9.69 7.05
C LYS A 6 -0.73 8.31 6.92
N ALA A 7 -2.05 8.25 6.73
CA ALA A 7 -2.74 6.97 6.54
C ALA A 7 -2.30 6.27 5.24
N ALA A 8 -2.16 7.01 4.14
CA ALA A 8 -1.66 6.47 2.87
C ALA A 8 -0.23 5.96 3.01
N TYR A 9 0.69 6.75 3.58
CA TYR A 9 2.08 6.35 3.76
C TYR A 9 2.19 5.06 4.60
N ALA A 10 1.35 4.95 5.62
CA ALA A 10 1.30 3.78 6.46
C ALA A 10 0.70 2.56 5.73
N MET A 11 -0.28 2.75 4.85
CA MET A 11 -0.79 1.70 3.94
C MET A 11 0.32 1.18 3.02
N GLU A 12 1.09 2.09 2.39
CA GLU A 12 2.21 1.74 1.51
C GLU A 12 3.31 0.97 2.26
N GLU A 13 3.66 1.37 3.48
CA GLU A 13 4.60 0.63 4.32
C GLU A 13 4.07 -0.78 4.64
N GLY A 14 2.76 -0.89 4.90
CA GLY A 14 2.07 -2.16 5.09
C GLY A 14 2.16 -3.08 3.88
N LEU A 15 1.78 -2.59 2.70
CA LEU A 15 1.87 -3.31 1.42
C LEU A 15 3.31 -3.77 1.14
N ARG A 16 4.29 -2.88 1.33
CA ARG A 16 5.71 -3.20 1.18
C ARG A 16 6.12 -4.39 2.04
N HIS A 17 5.81 -4.34 3.33
CA HIS A 17 6.14 -5.41 4.27
C HIS A 17 5.40 -6.70 3.96
N PHE A 18 4.11 -6.61 3.61
CA PHE A 18 3.30 -7.75 3.21
C PHE A 18 3.91 -8.46 2.00
N TYR A 19 4.18 -7.74 0.91
CA TYR A 19 4.76 -8.32 -0.29
C TYR A 19 6.13 -8.91 -0.05
N HIS A 20 6.98 -8.22 0.71
CA HIS A 20 8.28 -8.74 1.07
C HIS A 20 8.15 -10.05 1.86
N ALA A 21 7.32 -10.09 2.91
CA ALA A 21 7.14 -11.26 3.76
C ALA A 21 6.62 -12.47 2.97
N VAL A 22 5.56 -12.28 2.18
CA VAL A 22 4.98 -13.34 1.35
C VAL A 22 5.97 -13.85 0.29
N SER A 23 6.84 -12.99 -0.24
CA SER A 23 7.83 -13.38 -1.23
C SER A 23 8.92 -14.33 -0.70
N LEU A 24 9.10 -14.43 0.62
CA LEU A 24 10.10 -15.30 1.23
C LEU A 24 9.72 -16.78 1.15
N ASP A 25 8.42 -17.08 1.21
CA ASP A 25 7.90 -18.46 1.18
C ASP A 25 7.57 -18.95 -0.24
N ARG A 26 7.85 -18.12 -1.25
CA ARG A 26 7.55 -18.40 -2.67
C ARG A 26 8.82 -18.56 -3.49
N LYS A 27 8.67 -19.17 -4.67
CA LYS A 27 9.76 -19.38 -5.65
C LYS A 27 9.29 -18.98 -7.06
N GLY A 28 10.25 -18.82 -7.97
CA GLY A 28 9.97 -18.60 -9.39
C GLY A 28 9.40 -17.22 -9.72
N GLU A 29 8.51 -17.17 -10.71
CA GLU A 29 7.82 -15.94 -11.17
C GLU A 29 7.00 -15.26 -10.05
N PRO A 30 6.18 -15.98 -9.24
CA PRO A 30 5.47 -15.41 -8.09
C PRO A 30 6.33 -14.58 -7.13
N ALA A 31 7.45 -15.16 -6.70
CA ALA A 31 8.35 -14.50 -5.75
C ALA A 31 9.01 -13.24 -6.34
N GLN A 32 9.32 -13.26 -7.64
CA GLN A 32 9.90 -12.11 -8.33
C GLN A 32 8.89 -10.98 -8.48
N LEU A 33 7.64 -11.29 -8.82
CA LEU A 33 6.58 -10.30 -8.93
C LEU A 33 6.32 -9.62 -7.58
N LEU A 34 6.21 -10.38 -6.49
CA LEU A 34 5.97 -9.81 -5.15
C LEU A 34 7.13 -8.94 -4.67
N ARG A 35 8.38 -9.34 -4.89
CA ARG A 35 9.54 -8.48 -4.58
C ARG A 35 9.54 -7.20 -5.39
N LYS A 36 9.09 -7.26 -6.65
CA LYS A 36 8.96 -6.08 -7.50
C LYS A 36 7.87 -5.14 -6.99
N LEU A 37 6.70 -5.66 -6.60
CA LEU A 37 5.62 -4.86 -5.99
C LEU A 37 6.13 -4.19 -4.70
N ALA A 38 6.76 -4.94 -3.79
CA ALA A 38 7.38 -4.35 -2.59
C ALA A 38 8.34 -3.20 -2.91
N ALA A 39 9.15 -3.31 -3.97
CA ALA A 39 10.05 -2.23 -4.37
C ALA A 39 9.32 -1.00 -4.96
N ILE A 40 8.16 -1.20 -5.59
CA ILE A 40 7.32 -0.12 -6.14
C ILE A 40 6.71 0.70 -4.99
N GLU A 41 6.23 0.06 -3.92
CA GLU A 41 5.63 0.76 -2.77
C GLU A 41 6.59 1.75 -2.10
N GLU A 42 7.89 1.47 -2.12
CA GLU A 42 8.90 2.43 -1.63
C GLU A 42 8.91 3.72 -2.46
N GLY A 43 8.61 3.62 -3.76
CA GLY A 43 8.41 4.74 -4.65
C GLY A 43 7.14 5.54 -4.34
N HIS A 44 6.05 4.86 -3.96
CA HIS A 44 4.81 5.50 -3.55
C HIS A 44 5.01 6.32 -2.28
N LYS A 45 5.65 5.72 -1.25
CA LYS A 45 6.04 6.41 -0.02
C LYS A 45 6.82 7.69 -0.27
N ARG A 46 7.82 7.66 -1.17
CA ARG A 46 8.59 8.87 -1.51
C ARG A 46 7.71 10.00 -2.05
N ARG A 47 6.76 9.68 -2.93
CA ARG A 47 5.82 10.67 -3.48
C ARG A 47 4.84 11.18 -2.43
N LEU A 48 4.43 10.33 -1.48
CA LEU A 48 3.60 10.73 -0.35
C LEU A 48 4.35 11.65 0.62
N THR A 49 5.64 11.41 0.87
CA THR A 49 6.51 12.32 1.61
C THR A 49 6.55 13.70 0.95
N GLU A 50 6.68 13.76 -0.38
CA GLU A 50 6.63 15.04 -1.09
C GLU A 50 5.28 15.77 -0.91
N ILE A 51 4.16 15.03 -0.94
CA ILE A 51 2.83 15.63 -0.66
C ILE A 51 2.78 16.12 0.78
N TYR A 52 3.26 15.33 1.73
CA TYR A 52 3.26 15.69 3.14
C TYR A 52 4.01 17.01 3.37
N MET A 53 5.24 17.10 2.88
CA MET A 53 6.09 18.28 3.04
C MET A 53 5.43 19.55 2.47
N ARG A 54 4.73 19.43 1.33
CA ARG A 54 3.96 20.56 0.75
C ARG A 54 2.78 20.97 1.60
N LEU A 55 2.03 20.02 2.15
CA LEU A 55 0.84 20.30 2.95
C LEU A 55 1.15 20.86 4.33
N THR A 56 2.33 20.56 4.88
CA THR A 56 2.79 21.04 6.18
C THR A 56 3.74 22.22 6.09
N ASP A 57 4.17 22.59 4.87
CA ASP A 57 5.24 23.55 4.62
C ASP A 57 6.51 23.27 5.45
N SER A 58 6.85 21.98 5.56
CA SER A 58 7.94 21.50 6.41
C SER A 58 8.69 20.35 5.74
N THR A 59 10.02 20.36 5.86
CA THR A 59 10.87 19.23 5.46
C THR A 59 11.02 18.19 6.58
N ASP A 60 10.49 18.47 7.77
CA ASP A 60 10.47 17.50 8.87
C ASP A 60 9.34 16.50 8.66
N ILE A 61 9.72 15.23 8.48
CA ILE A 61 8.82 14.10 8.26
C ILE A 61 8.74 13.19 9.48
N SER A 62 9.28 13.59 10.62
CA SER A 62 9.27 12.78 11.84
C SER A 62 7.84 12.44 12.26
N ASP A 63 6.91 13.38 12.15
CA ASP A 63 5.48 13.15 12.44
C ASP A 63 4.80 12.22 11.42
N LEU A 64 5.24 12.23 10.15
CA LEU A 64 4.77 11.27 9.13
C LEU A 64 5.23 9.84 9.47
N ILE A 65 6.50 9.70 9.85
CA ILE A 65 7.11 8.40 10.21
C ILE A 65 6.52 7.88 11.52
N THR A 66 6.46 8.69 12.57
CA THR A 66 5.90 8.30 13.87
C THR A 66 4.43 7.93 13.74
N GLY A 67 3.65 8.74 12.99
CA GLY A 67 2.25 8.45 12.72
C GLY A 67 2.02 7.16 11.91
N THR A 68 3.04 6.61 11.25
CA THR A 68 2.96 5.31 10.58
C THR A 68 2.97 4.16 11.58
N SER A 69 3.86 4.22 12.57
CA SER A 69 3.97 3.21 13.63
C SER A 69 2.77 3.20 14.57
N GLU A 70 2.12 4.35 14.75
CA GLU A 70 0.96 4.51 15.63
C GLU A 70 -0.38 4.18 14.95
N LYS A 71 -0.43 4.22 13.61
CA LYS A 71 -1.68 3.99 12.87
C LYS A 71 -1.92 2.51 12.62
N LYS A 72 -3.17 2.12 12.91
CA LYS A 72 -3.79 0.93 12.34
C LYS A 72 -4.05 1.22 10.86
N ILE A 73 -3.39 0.45 10.01
CA ILE A 73 -3.31 0.71 8.56
C ILE A 73 -4.36 -0.05 7.76
N LEU A 74 -4.94 -1.09 8.34
CA LEU A 74 -5.98 -1.90 7.71
C LEU A 74 -7.37 -1.51 8.19
N GLU A 75 -8.34 -1.64 7.28
CA GLU A 75 -9.75 -1.62 7.65
C GLU A 75 -10.01 -2.68 8.74
N GLY A 76 -10.71 -2.28 9.81
CA GLY A 76 -10.88 -3.11 11.02
C GLY A 76 -9.89 -2.80 12.15
N GLY A 77 -8.94 -1.88 11.94
CA GLY A 77 -8.13 -1.34 13.02
C GLY A 77 -6.98 -2.25 13.44
N PHE A 78 -6.24 -2.80 12.48
CA PHE A 78 -5.02 -3.57 12.72
C PHE A 78 -3.82 -2.93 12.01
N THR A 79 -2.62 -3.11 12.56
CA THR A 79 -1.41 -2.96 11.74
C THR A 79 -1.27 -4.16 10.79
N MET A 80 -0.48 -4.02 9.72
CA MET A 80 -0.21 -5.14 8.80
C MET A 80 0.43 -6.32 9.54
N GLU A 81 1.39 -6.02 10.42
CA GLU A 81 2.06 -7.04 11.22
C GLU A 81 1.09 -7.75 12.17
N GLU A 82 0.21 -7.00 12.84
CA GLU A 82 -0.82 -7.58 13.70
C GLU A 82 -1.79 -8.45 12.91
N PHE A 83 -2.20 -7.99 11.73
CA PHE A 83 -3.10 -8.71 10.85
C PHE A 83 -2.46 -9.99 10.32
N LEU A 84 -1.21 -9.93 9.84
CA LEU A 84 -0.49 -11.12 9.38
C LEU A 84 -0.25 -12.11 10.52
N ARG A 85 0.09 -11.64 11.73
CA ARG A 85 0.23 -12.49 12.90
C ARG A 85 -1.10 -13.14 13.30
N LYS A 86 -2.20 -12.40 13.27
CA LYS A 86 -3.55 -12.94 13.57
C LYS A 86 -4.06 -13.89 12.49
N SER A 87 -3.64 -13.67 11.26
CA SER A 87 -3.99 -14.49 10.10
C SER A 87 -2.96 -15.59 9.83
N ALA A 88 -1.91 -15.68 10.67
CA ALA A 88 -0.93 -16.74 10.61
C ALA A 88 -1.64 -18.07 10.93
N GLY A 89 -1.75 -18.94 9.92
CA GLY A 89 -2.52 -20.18 9.98
C GLY A 89 -3.90 -20.12 9.30
N SER A 90 -4.36 -18.97 8.82
CA SER A 90 -5.56 -18.87 7.96
C SER A 90 -5.23 -18.45 6.52
N ILE A 91 -4.06 -17.86 6.29
CA ILE A 91 -3.51 -17.58 4.97
C ILE A 91 -2.52 -18.70 4.64
N GLU A 92 -3.03 -19.80 4.10
CA GLU A 92 -2.24 -20.99 3.77
C GLU A 92 -2.05 -21.15 2.26
N THR A 93 -3.01 -20.66 1.47
CA THR A 93 -3.02 -20.85 0.01
C THR A 93 -2.55 -19.62 -0.75
N GLU A 94 -2.07 -19.84 -1.96
CA GLU A 94 -1.72 -18.77 -2.90
C GLU A 94 -2.92 -17.89 -3.24
N GLU A 95 -4.10 -18.48 -3.42
CA GLU A 95 -5.35 -17.77 -3.64
C GLU A 95 -5.68 -16.81 -2.48
N GLN A 96 -5.53 -17.24 -1.23
CA GLN A 96 -5.81 -16.39 -0.06
C GLN A 96 -4.85 -15.20 0.02
N VAL A 97 -3.57 -15.44 -0.25
CA VAL A 97 -2.55 -14.39 -0.32
C VAL A 97 -2.88 -13.37 -1.41
N LEU A 98 -3.22 -13.84 -2.62
CA LEU A 98 -3.53 -12.96 -3.74
C LEU A 98 -4.83 -12.19 -3.51
N THR A 99 -5.84 -12.83 -2.93
CA THR A 99 -7.10 -12.17 -2.54
C THR A 99 -6.84 -11.04 -1.55
N LEU A 100 -6.02 -11.31 -0.54
CA LEU A 100 -5.61 -10.30 0.43
C LEU A 100 -4.83 -9.16 -0.24
N ALA A 101 -3.85 -9.47 -1.08
CA ALA A 101 -3.11 -8.46 -1.84
C ALA A 101 -4.07 -7.54 -2.61
N MET A 102 -4.98 -8.13 -3.39
CA MET A 102 -5.95 -7.37 -4.18
C MET A 102 -6.90 -6.53 -3.33
N MET A 103 -7.31 -7.01 -2.16
CA MET A 103 -8.11 -6.22 -1.22
C MET A 103 -7.35 -4.98 -0.74
N LEU A 104 -6.07 -5.13 -0.39
CA LEU A 104 -5.23 -4.02 0.07
C LEU A 104 -4.99 -2.99 -1.02
N GLU A 105 -4.69 -3.44 -2.24
CA GLU A 105 -4.53 -2.57 -3.41
C GLU A 105 -5.82 -1.80 -3.74
N ALA A 106 -6.98 -2.45 -3.61
CA ALA A 106 -8.26 -1.78 -3.80
C ALA A 106 -8.53 -0.72 -2.72
N GLN A 107 -8.11 -0.96 -1.48
CA GLN A 107 -8.21 0.03 -0.39
C GLN A 107 -7.29 1.23 -0.64
N ALA A 108 -6.03 1.00 -1.08
CA ALA A 108 -5.10 2.06 -1.45
C ALA A 108 -5.65 2.89 -2.62
N LEU A 109 -6.14 2.22 -3.68
CA LEU A 109 -6.80 2.85 -4.83
C LEU A 109 -7.97 3.76 -4.39
N ASP A 110 -8.89 3.23 -3.58
CA ASP A 110 -10.03 4.00 -3.09
C ASP A 110 -9.58 5.21 -2.26
N LEU A 111 -8.59 5.04 -1.39
CA LEU A 111 -8.00 6.12 -0.60
C LEU A 111 -7.48 7.24 -1.51
N TYR A 112 -6.71 6.90 -2.55
CA TYR A 112 -6.16 7.87 -3.49
C TYR A 112 -7.22 8.60 -4.29
N LEU A 113 -8.22 7.89 -4.82
CA LEU A 113 -9.30 8.50 -5.58
C LEU A 113 -10.21 9.38 -4.71
N ARG A 114 -10.49 8.98 -3.46
CA ARG A 114 -11.24 9.84 -2.53
C ARG A 114 -10.45 11.08 -2.15
N TYR A 115 -9.14 10.96 -2.00
CA TYR A 115 -8.30 12.08 -1.57
C TYR A 115 -8.02 13.06 -2.71
N SER A 116 -7.80 12.59 -3.93
CA SER A 116 -7.64 13.46 -5.11
C SER A 116 -8.86 14.35 -5.35
N ARG A 117 -10.06 13.84 -5.04
CA ARG A 117 -11.32 14.61 -5.08
C ARG A 117 -11.47 15.66 -3.98
N LYS A 118 -10.72 15.54 -2.87
CA LYS A 118 -10.85 16.41 -1.69
C LYS A 118 -9.73 17.45 -1.56
N THR A 119 -8.60 17.26 -2.23
CA THR A 119 -7.47 18.19 -2.14
C THR A 119 -7.66 19.40 -3.04
N ASP A 120 -7.34 20.60 -2.53
CA ASP A 120 -7.28 21.84 -3.31
C ASP A 120 -5.91 22.05 -3.97
N ASP A 121 -4.88 21.33 -3.51
CA ASP A 121 -3.54 21.36 -4.10
C ASP A 121 -3.53 20.54 -5.41
N GLN A 122 -3.33 21.24 -6.53
CA GLN A 122 -3.29 20.66 -7.88
C GLN A 122 -2.16 19.63 -8.04
N LYS A 123 -0.99 19.88 -7.45
CA LYS A 123 0.15 18.97 -7.58
C LYS A 123 -0.06 17.69 -6.77
N ALA A 124 -0.62 17.81 -5.58
CA ALA A 124 -1.04 16.67 -4.78
C ALA A 124 -2.10 15.85 -5.54
N ARG A 125 -3.09 16.50 -6.16
CA ARG A 125 -4.12 15.84 -6.97
C ARG A 125 -3.51 15.00 -8.10
N GLU A 126 -2.57 15.56 -8.85
CA GLU A 126 -1.87 14.85 -9.94
C GLU A 126 -1.12 13.61 -9.42
N ILE A 127 -0.37 13.75 -8.33
CA ILE A 127 0.37 12.63 -7.75
C ILE A 127 -0.57 11.53 -7.26
N LEU A 128 -1.69 11.89 -6.62
CA LEU A 128 -2.68 10.94 -6.14
C LEU A 128 -3.37 10.19 -7.27
N HIS A 129 -3.69 10.86 -8.37
CA HIS A 129 -4.21 10.18 -9.56
C HIS A 129 -3.20 9.18 -10.12
N LYS A 130 -1.92 9.57 -10.18
CA LYS A 130 -0.86 8.68 -10.64
C LYS A 130 -0.70 7.45 -9.75
N LEU A 131 -0.70 7.62 -8.42
CA LEU A 131 -0.67 6.51 -7.47
C LEU A 131 -1.89 5.58 -7.68
N GLY A 132 -3.09 6.15 -7.82
CA GLY A 132 -4.28 5.36 -8.13
C GLY A 132 -4.19 4.60 -9.46
N ASP A 133 -3.54 5.13 -10.48
CA ASP A 133 -3.33 4.39 -11.73
C ASP A 133 -2.28 3.27 -11.59
N GLU A 134 -1.28 3.44 -10.71
CA GLU A 134 -0.33 2.39 -10.34
C GLU A 134 -1.02 1.25 -9.59
N GLU A 135 -1.93 1.53 -8.64
CA GLU A 135 -2.67 0.46 -7.94
C GLU A 135 -3.63 -0.32 -8.85
N LYS A 136 -4.20 0.32 -9.87
CA LYS A 136 -4.96 -0.41 -10.91
C LYS A 136 -4.08 -1.38 -11.69
N ALA A 137 -2.83 -1.00 -11.96
CA ALA A 137 -1.87 -1.87 -12.61
C ALA A 137 -1.47 -3.02 -11.68
N HIS A 138 -1.28 -2.77 -10.39
CA HIS A 138 -1.05 -3.82 -9.38
C HIS A 138 -2.21 -4.82 -9.34
N LEU A 139 -3.46 -4.35 -9.23
CA LEU A 139 -4.66 -5.17 -9.28
C LEU A 139 -4.72 -6.04 -10.53
N SER A 140 -4.36 -5.48 -11.69
CA SER A 140 -4.34 -6.22 -12.95
C SER A 140 -3.27 -7.33 -12.96
N LEU A 141 -2.07 -7.05 -12.42
CA LEU A 141 -1.00 -8.04 -12.30
C LEU A 141 -1.37 -9.16 -11.34
N LEU A 142 -1.97 -8.83 -10.20
CA LEU A 142 -2.42 -9.79 -9.19
C LEU A 142 -3.58 -10.65 -9.72
N GLY A 143 -4.52 -10.05 -10.47
CA GLY A 143 -5.61 -10.78 -11.12
C GLY A 143 -5.10 -11.81 -12.13
N ASN A 144 -4.14 -11.41 -12.98
CA ASN A 144 -3.50 -12.35 -13.92
C ASN A 144 -2.77 -13.49 -13.20
N MET A 145 -2.18 -13.20 -12.03
CA MET A 145 -1.53 -14.22 -11.20
C MET A 145 -2.55 -15.17 -10.58
N MET A 146 -3.70 -14.65 -10.12
CA MET A 146 -4.82 -15.44 -9.58
C MET A 146 -5.33 -16.45 -10.61
N GLU A 147 -5.55 -16.01 -11.85
CA GLU A 147 -6.03 -16.87 -12.94
C GLU A 147 -5.04 -18.00 -13.28
N LYS A 148 -3.74 -17.79 -13.10
CA LYS A 148 -2.72 -18.83 -13.32
C LYS A 148 -2.67 -19.86 -12.18
N THR A 149 -3.18 -19.50 -11.00
CA THR A 149 -3.12 -20.31 -9.77
C THR A 149 -4.44 -21.02 -9.45
N ALA A 150 -5.52 -20.67 -10.15
CA ALA A 150 -6.84 -21.32 -10.10
C ALA A 150 -6.89 -22.57 -10.98
#